data_AF-A0A8E2J996-F1
#
_entry.id   AF-A0A8E2J996-F1
#
_cell.length_a   1.000
_cell.length_b   1.000
_cell.length_c   1.000
_cell.angle_alpha   90.00
_cell.angle_beta   90.00
_cell.angle_gamma   90.00
#
_symmetry.space_group_name_H-M   'P 1'
#
loop_
_entity.id
_entity.type
_entity.pdbx_description
1 polymer ?
#
loop_
_entity_poly.entity_id
_entity_poly.type
_entity_poly.pdbx_seq_one_letter_code
_entity_poly.pdbx_strand_id
1 'polypeptide(L)'
;MAATGNATLMSMPLEIRHNIFGYLSERKDGPKKLLQTWFEKREATKLAANAPPQPDGEDDDDEGGEETENGDEDEEMGDDDGDGDGDGDEDGDGDGDEDGDEEDEDGDDDGDGTTVAATATATTTTILPPVSRKWRHIPGIMSLSHCPPPLPLLLVCQQIHVEAAAYYYKVATLRINATAAFPHITFFEEAMDTLSDAAFSPTEPIRKVEITFVWDTQWLRASNAVESIFVAMLHQRAIKAAEVLGKAPSLDKLLVKWYDSVRDDESLGLQTDVMQHFWGFLDRAEVKVEEHYLESGTEPNEDSVQGRCRLAFEHMLTDGQQFY
;
A
#
# COMPACT_ATOMS: atom_id res chain seq x y z
N MET A 1 2.72 -10.26 -54.96
CA MET A 1 1.70 -10.23 -53.91
C MET A 1 2.42 -10.04 -52.59
N ALA A 2 2.43 -8.82 -52.06
CA ALA A 2 2.95 -8.58 -50.71
C ALA A 2 1.91 -9.15 -49.74
N ALA A 3 2.32 -10.08 -48.89
CA ALA A 3 1.47 -10.55 -47.81
C ALA A 3 1.19 -9.36 -46.89
N THR A 4 -0.04 -8.86 -46.92
CA THR A 4 -0.60 -7.99 -45.88
C THR A 4 -0.78 -8.84 -44.64
N GLY A 5 0.32 -9.19 -43.98
CA GLY A 5 0.28 -9.76 -42.65
C GLY A 5 -0.25 -8.66 -41.73
N ASN A 6 -1.46 -8.82 -41.22
CA ASN A 6 -1.97 -7.94 -40.18
C ASN A 6 -0.95 -7.95 -39.04
N ALA A 7 -0.35 -6.80 -38.76
CA ALA A 7 0.53 -6.65 -37.63
C ALA A 7 -0.30 -6.90 -36.37
N THR A 8 -0.08 -8.04 -35.73
CA THR A 8 -0.71 -8.40 -34.45
C THR A 8 0.25 -8.06 -33.33
N LEU A 9 -0.26 -7.79 -32.12
CA LEU A 9 0.57 -7.60 -30.93
C LEU A 9 1.59 -8.75 -30.79
N MET A 10 1.17 -9.99 -31.07
CA MET A 10 1.99 -11.20 -31.00
C MET A 10 3.08 -11.31 -32.07
N SER A 11 2.98 -10.58 -33.17
CA SER A 11 4.01 -10.53 -34.20
C SER A 11 5.18 -9.60 -33.85
N MET A 12 5.06 -8.81 -32.77
CA MET A 12 6.11 -7.91 -32.31
C MET A 12 7.16 -8.63 -31.45
N PRO A 13 8.43 -8.18 -31.47
CA PRO A 13 9.46 -8.65 -30.54
C PRO A 13 9.03 -8.50 -29.08
N LEU A 14 9.48 -9.43 -28.23
CA LEU A 14 9.10 -9.46 -26.82
C LEU A 14 9.50 -8.17 -26.09
N GLU A 15 10.63 -7.58 -26.45
CA GLU A 15 11.14 -6.33 -25.89
C GLU A 15 10.18 -5.16 -26.14
N ILE A 16 9.60 -5.08 -27.34
CA ILE A 16 8.61 -4.06 -27.70
C ILE A 16 7.31 -4.29 -26.92
N ARG A 17 6.88 -5.54 -26.79
CA ARG A 17 5.70 -5.89 -25.98
C ARG A 17 5.89 -5.53 -24.51
N HIS A 18 7.06 -5.76 -23.94
CA HIS A 18 7.40 -5.34 -22.58
C HIS A 18 7.31 -3.83 -22.38
N ASN A 19 7.77 -3.03 -23.36
CA ASN A 19 7.62 -1.57 -23.30
C ASN A 19 6.14 -1.15 -23.32
N ILE A 20 5.32 -1.81 -24.16
CA ILE A 20 3.87 -1.59 -24.19
C ILE A 20 3.24 -1.95 -22.84
N PHE A 21 3.59 -3.11 -22.27
CA PHE A 21 3.07 -3.52 -20.95
C PHE A 21 3.48 -2.55 -19.86
N GLY A 22 4.71 -2.05 -19.89
CA GLY A 22 5.20 -1.02 -18.97
C GLY A 22 4.36 0.26 -19.05
N TYR A 23 4.23 0.81 -20.25
CA TYR A 23 3.43 2.02 -20.51
C TYR A 23 1.96 1.86 -20.09
N LEU A 24 1.32 0.75 -20.47
CA LEU A 24 -0.07 0.47 -20.09
C LEU A 24 -0.27 0.24 -18.60
N SER A 25 0.80 -0.06 -17.87
CA SER A 25 0.75 -0.23 -16.41
C SER A 25 0.90 1.11 -15.67
N GLU A 26 1.19 2.22 -16.35
CA GLU A 26 1.24 3.53 -15.72
C GLU A 26 -0.18 3.97 -15.32
N ARG A 27 -0.32 4.56 -14.12
CA ARG A 27 -1.59 5.06 -13.58
C ARG A 27 -1.37 6.43 -12.97
N LYS A 28 -2.40 7.29 -13.03
CA LYS A 28 -2.37 8.66 -12.48
C LYS A 28 -1.95 8.68 -11.01
N ASP A 29 -2.46 7.75 -10.19
CA ASP A 29 -2.15 7.66 -8.76
C ASP A 29 -0.84 6.93 -8.44
N GLY A 30 -0.17 6.38 -9.46
CA GLY A 30 1.04 5.59 -9.32
C GLY A 30 0.88 4.31 -8.50
N PRO A 31 1.99 3.61 -8.20
CA PRO A 31 1.96 2.32 -7.52
C PRO A 31 1.91 2.42 -5.99
N LYS A 32 2.17 3.62 -5.43
CA LYS A 32 2.32 3.85 -3.98
C LYS A 32 1.06 3.53 -3.19
N LYS A 33 -0.12 3.87 -3.71
CA LYS A 33 -1.41 3.67 -3.04
C LYS A 33 -2.09 2.34 -3.38
N LEU A 34 -1.53 1.52 -4.28
CA LEU A 34 -2.18 0.29 -4.74
C LEU A 34 -2.50 -0.68 -3.62
N LEU A 35 -1.54 -0.91 -2.71
CA LEU A 35 -1.77 -1.83 -1.59
C LEU A 35 -2.82 -1.26 -0.64
N GLN A 36 -2.79 0.04 -0.35
CA GLN A 36 -3.80 0.71 0.47
C GLN A 36 -5.21 0.48 -0.10
N THR A 37 -5.42 0.81 -1.39
CA THR A 37 -6.73 0.61 -2.04
C THR A 37 -7.15 -0.86 -2.04
N TRP A 38 -6.19 -1.79 -2.19
CA TRP A 38 -6.47 -3.22 -2.11
C TRP A 38 -6.93 -3.65 -0.71
N PHE A 39 -6.28 -3.16 0.35
CA PHE A 39 -6.66 -3.41 1.73
C PHE A 39 -8.05 -2.84 2.05
N GLU A 40 -8.29 -1.59 1.66
CA GLU A 40 -9.57 -0.90 1.85
C GLU A 40 -10.71 -1.65 1.16
N LYS A 41 -10.53 -2.04 -0.12
CA LYS A 41 -11.52 -2.82 -0.86
C LYS A 41 -11.80 -4.18 -0.22
N ARG A 42 -10.75 -4.86 0.27
CA ARG A 42 -10.90 -6.16 0.96
C ARG A 42 -11.67 -6.01 2.26
N GLU A 43 -11.44 -4.96 3.04
CA GLU A 43 -12.17 -4.70 4.27
C GLU A 43 -13.63 -4.33 3.99
N ALA A 44 -13.90 -3.46 3.01
CA ALA A 44 -15.25 -3.12 2.59
C ALA A 44 -16.05 -4.37 2.16
N THR A 45 -15.40 -5.29 1.43
CA THR A 45 -16.02 -6.57 1.02
C THR A 45 -16.34 -7.46 2.24
N LYS A 46 -15.46 -7.53 3.25
CA LYS A 46 -15.72 -8.27 4.49
C LYS A 46 -16.86 -7.66 5.31
N LEU A 47 -16.93 -6.33 5.38
CA LEU A 47 -17.99 -5.63 6.09
C LEU A 47 -19.35 -5.84 5.41
N ALA A 48 -19.41 -5.78 4.09
CA ALA A 48 -20.62 -6.05 3.32
C ALA A 48 -21.11 -7.50 3.52
N ALA A 49 -20.21 -8.48 3.55
CA ALA A 49 -20.56 -9.88 3.78
C ALA A 49 -21.09 -10.16 5.21
N ASN A 50 -20.75 -9.31 6.18
CA ASN A 50 -21.17 -9.45 7.58
C ASN A 50 -22.33 -8.51 7.94
N ALA A 51 -22.84 -7.71 7.00
CA ALA A 51 -24.00 -6.89 7.23
C ALA A 51 -25.22 -7.81 7.51
N PRO A 52 -26.06 -7.48 8.50
CA PRO A 52 -27.30 -8.22 8.71
C PRO A 52 -28.12 -8.20 7.42
N PRO A 53 -28.82 -9.29 7.07
CA PRO A 53 -29.75 -9.27 5.95
C PRO A 53 -30.66 -8.06 6.16
N GLN A 54 -30.76 -7.19 5.14
CA GLN A 54 -31.73 -6.11 5.19
C GLN A 54 -33.09 -6.76 5.45
N PRO A 55 -33.92 -6.20 6.35
CA PRO A 55 -35.26 -6.72 6.54
C PRO A 55 -35.93 -6.73 5.17
N ASP A 56 -36.38 -7.92 4.76
CA ASP A 56 -37.21 -8.11 3.56
C ASP A 56 -38.34 -7.09 3.66
N GLY A 57 -38.22 -6.01 2.89
CA GLY A 57 -39.33 -5.11 2.66
C GLY A 57 -40.40 -5.95 1.99
N GLU A 58 -41.55 -6.04 2.66
CA GLU A 58 -42.69 -6.88 2.30
C GLU A 58 -42.91 -6.95 0.79
N ASP A 59 -43.03 -8.20 0.31
CA ASP A 59 -43.51 -8.57 -1.00
C ASP A 59 -44.80 -7.80 -1.34
N ASP A 60 -44.71 -6.80 -2.21
CA ASP A 60 -45.86 -6.40 -3.03
C ASP A 60 -45.81 -7.26 -4.30
N ASP A 61 -46.65 -8.28 -4.31
CA ASP A 61 -46.99 -9.13 -5.45
C ASP A 61 -47.33 -8.27 -6.68
N ASP A 62 -46.47 -8.25 -7.70
CA ASP A 62 -46.92 -8.02 -9.07
C ASP A 62 -46.31 -9.07 -10.01
N GLU A 63 -47.19 -9.93 -10.51
CA GLU A 63 -46.90 -11.04 -11.39
C GLU A 63 -46.48 -10.56 -12.78
N GLY A 64 -45.36 -11.10 -13.25
CA GLY A 64 -45.25 -11.55 -14.64
C GLY A 64 -44.36 -10.72 -15.55
N GLY A 65 -43.36 -11.38 -16.14
CA GLY A 65 -42.73 -10.86 -17.36
C GLY A 65 -41.31 -11.32 -17.59
N GLU A 66 -41.19 -12.55 -18.07
CA GLU A 66 -40.25 -13.01 -19.12
C GLU A 66 -38.73 -12.77 -19.02
N GLU A 67 -38.02 -13.87 -19.27
CA GLU A 67 -36.59 -13.98 -19.51
C GLU A 67 -36.07 -12.94 -20.51
N THR A 68 -34.98 -12.27 -20.15
CA THR A 68 -34.05 -11.71 -21.16
C THR A 68 -32.61 -11.81 -20.67
N GLU A 69 -31.83 -12.66 -21.35
CA GLU A 69 -30.41 -12.44 -21.59
C GLU A 69 -30.20 -11.04 -22.18
N ASN A 70 -29.24 -10.28 -21.66
CA ASN A 70 -28.43 -9.23 -22.32
C ASN A 70 -27.40 -8.77 -21.25
N GLY A 71 -26.11 -8.57 -21.51
CA GLY A 71 -25.49 -8.06 -22.72
C GLY A 71 -25.24 -6.56 -22.56
N ASP A 72 -23.96 -6.18 -22.54
CA ASP A 72 -23.38 -4.85 -22.83
C ASP A 72 -23.56 -3.72 -21.79
N GLU A 73 -22.48 -3.15 -21.23
CA GLU A 73 -21.56 -2.08 -21.71
C GLU A 73 -22.01 -0.67 -21.27
N ASP A 74 -21.10 0.31 -21.44
CA ASP A 74 -21.09 1.74 -21.06
C ASP A 74 -20.31 2.03 -19.76
N GLU A 75 -19.03 2.44 -19.78
CA GLU A 75 -18.37 3.55 -20.49
C GLU A 75 -19.04 4.92 -20.29
N GLU A 76 -18.51 5.71 -19.35
CA GLU A 76 -18.51 7.16 -19.49
C GLU A 76 -17.07 7.66 -19.64
N MET A 77 -16.75 8.03 -20.89
CA MET A 77 -15.59 8.82 -21.26
C MET A 77 -15.85 10.29 -20.92
N GLY A 78 -14.97 10.88 -20.11
CA GLY A 78 -14.83 12.31 -19.98
C GLY A 78 -13.60 12.78 -20.74
N ASP A 79 -13.81 13.34 -21.93
CA ASP A 79 -12.86 14.22 -22.61
C ASP A 79 -12.64 15.47 -21.75
N ASP A 80 -11.39 15.79 -21.41
CA ASP A 80 -10.98 17.17 -21.16
C ASP A 80 -9.56 17.40 -21.68
N ASP A 81 -9.51 18.18 -22.76
CA ASP A 81 -8.31 18.68 -23.41
C ASP A 81 -7.64 19.75 -22.54
N GLY A 82 -6.40 19.52 -22.12
CA GLY A 82 -5.61 20.48 -21.37
C GLY A 82 -4.11 20.33 -21.61
N ASP A 83 -3.65 20.85 -22.76
CA ASP A 83 -2.25 21.14 -23.07
C ASP A 83 -1.57 21.96 -21.95
N GLY A 84 -0.31 21.67 -21.63
CA GLY A 84 0.56 22.63 -20.95
C GLY A 84 1.76 22.06 -20.21
N ASP A 85 2.91 22.06 -20.90
CA ASP A 85 4.28 21.81 -20.42
C ASP A 85 4.64 22.44 -19.06
N GLY A 86 5.55 21.78 -18.32
CA GLY A 86 6.32 22.46 -17.28
C GLY A 86 7.10 21.53 -16.36
N ASP A 87 8.38 21.32 -16.67
CA ASP A 87 9.41 20.79 -15.78
C ASP A 87 9.41 21.51 -14.41
N GLY A 88 9.69 20.77 -13.34
CA GLY A 88 9.97 21.37 -12.02
C GLY A 88 10.06 20.32 -10.92
N ASP A 89 11.28 19.84 -10.68
CA ASP A 89 11.68 19.36 -9.36
C ASP A 89 11.29 20.38 -8.29
N GLU A 90 10.58 19.97 -7.24
CA GLU A 90 10.74 20.57 -5.91
C GLU A 90 10.14 19.66 -4.84
N ASP A 91 11.02 19.20 -3.96
CA ASP A 91 10.72 18.68 -2.64
C ASP A 91 9.98 19.75 -1.82
N GLY A 92 8.91 19.37 -1.12
CA GLY A 92 8.29 20.26 -0.14
C GLY A 92 6.94 19.76 0.35
N ASP A 93 6.67 20.07 1.62
CA ASP A 93 5.38 20.10 2.29
C ASP A 93 5.00 18.80 3.05
N GLY A 94 4.88 18.80 4.38
CA GLY A 94 4.67 19.90 5.32
C GLY A 94 3.22 19.91 5.80
N ASP A 95 2.78 18.84 6.47
CA ASP A 95 1.45 18.77 7.07
C ASP A 95 1.56 19.11 8.57
N GLY A 96 1.34 20.39 8.88
CA GLY A 96 0.95 20.86 10.19
C GLY A 96 -0.56 21.07 10.20
N ASP A 97 -1.30 20.15 10.84
CA ASP A 97 -2.72 20.30 11.10
C ASP A 97 -2.93 20.74 12.57
N GLU A 98 -3.16 22.04 12.74
CA GLU A 98 -3.87 22.63 13.88
C GLU A 98 -5.37 22.44 13.66
N ASP A 99 -6.03 21.56 14.43
CA ASP A 99 -7.50 21.53 14.51
C ASP A 99 -7.94 22.13 15.85
N GLY A 100 -8.59 23.28 15.74
CA GLY A 100 -9.17 24.05 16.83
C GLY A 100 -10.54 23.56 17.29
N ASP A 101 -10.78 23.78 18.58
CA ASP A 101 -12.06 23.76 19.27
C ASP A 101 -13.10 24.66 18.58
N GLU A 102 -14.29 24.13 18.30
CA GLU A 102 -15.54 24.89 18.40
C GLU A 102 -16.63 24.01 19.03
N GLU A 103 -17.03 24.37 20.26
CA GLU A 103 -18.21 23.85 20.96
C GLU A 103 -19.49 24.54 20.46
N ASP A 104 -20.57 23.76 20.49
CA ASP A 104 -21.95 24.07 20.14
C ASP A 104 -22.55 25.27 20.90
N GLU A 105 -23.34 26.10 20.22
CA GLU A 105 -24.45 26.83 20.86
C GLU A 105 -25.71 26.87 19.96
N ASP A 106 -26.83 26.55 20.60
CA ASP A 106 -28.19 26.39 20.11
C ASP A 106 -28.83 27.67 19.51
N GLY A 107 -29.81 27.46 18.62
CA GLY A 107 -30.72 28.51 18.18
C GLY A 107 -31.97 27.96 17.47
N ASP A 108 -33.04 27.75 18.24
CA ASP A 108 -34.42 27.54 17.78
C ASP A 108 -34.91 28.66 16.84
N ASP A 109 -35.59 28.30 15.74
CA ASP A 109 -36.62 29.15 15.13
C ASP A 109 -37.71 28.33 14.41
N ASP A 110 -38.96 28.57 14.84
CA ASP A 110 -40.21 28.02 14.34
C ASP A 110 -40.74 28.84 13.15
N GLY A 111 -41.21 28.21 12.06
CA GLY A 111 -41.86 28.98 11.00
C GLY A 111 -42.43 28.24 9.78
N ASP A 112 -43.62 27.67 9.97
CA ASP A 112 -44.78 27.61 9.04
C ASP A 112 -44.58 27.55 7.50
N GLY A 113 -45.15 26.48 6.91
CA GLY A 113 -46.09 26.66 5.80
C GLY A 113 -45.65 26.26 4.38
N THR A 114 -46.28 25.20 3.88
CA THR A 114 -46.82 25.02 2.50
C THR A 114 -46.39 23.74 1.80
N THR A 115 -47.41 22.95 1.43
CA THR A 115 -47.42 21.68 0.73
C THR A 115 -46.88 21.75 -0.71
N VAL A 116 -45.96 20.85 -1.06
CA VAL A 116 -45.93 20.25 -2.41
C VAL A 116 -45.48 18.79 -2.29
N ALA A 117 -46.34 17.87 -2.69
CA ALA A 117 -46.02 16.45 -2.83
C ALA A 117 -44.99 16.28 -3.95
N ALA A 118 -43.73 16.13 -3.60
CA ALA A 118 -42.70 15.64 -4.51
C ALA A 118 -42.55 14.14 -4.28
N THR A 119 -42.92 13.36 -5.28
CA THR A 119 -42.62 11.95 -5.39
C THR A 119 -41.11 11.79 -5.33
N ALA A 120 -40.58 11.49 -4.15
CA ALA A 120 -39.18 11.17 -3.97
C ALA A 120 -38.96 9.79 -4.61
N THR A 121 -38.48 9.78 -5.84
CA THR A 121 -37.79 8.61 -6.40
C THR A 121 -36.66 8.33 -5.42
N ALA A 122 -36.78 7.24 -4.66
CA ALA A 122 -35.73 6.77 -3.79
C ALA A 122 -34.54 6.39 -4.67
N THR A 123 -33.64 7.34 -4.89
CA THR A 123 -32.29 7.03 -5.32
C THR A 123 -31.70 6.25 -4.17
N THR A 124 -31.63 4.93 -4.31
CA THR A 124 -30.87 4.07 -3.40
C THR A 124 -29.41 4.47 -3.55
N THR A 125 -29.03 5.54 -2.85
CA THR A 125 -27.63 5.91 -2.69
C THR A 125 -27.04 4.77 -1.90
N THR A 126 -26.34 3.86 -2.58
CA THR A 126 -25.53 2.84 -1.93
C THR A 126 -24.52 3.59 -1.06
N ILE A 127 -24.83 3.73 0.23
CA ILE A 127 -23.92 4.31 1.22
C ILE A 127 -22.76 3.32 1.29
N LEU A 128 -21.70 3.59 0.51
CA LEU A 128 -20.44 2.89 0.67
C LEU A 128 -20.01 3.11 2.13
N PRO A 129 -19.76 2.05 2.90
CA PRO A 129 -19.33 2.21 4.28
C PRO A 129 -18.06 3.07 4.31
N PRO A 130 -17.92 3.96 5.31
CA PRO A 130 -16.76 4.85 5.39
C PRO A 130 -15.48 4.03 5.34
N VAL A 131 -14.60 4.38 4.40
CA VAL A 131 -13.30 3.71 4.22
C VAL A 131 -12.51 3.83 5.51
N SER A 132 -12.03 2.70 6.03
CA SER A 132 -11.35 2.63 7.32
C SER A 132 -10.06 3.44 7.32
N ARG A 133 -9.96 4.41 8.23
CA ARG A 133 -8.75 5.24 8.43
C ARG A 133 -7.52 4.43 8.86
N LYS A 134 -7.65 3.14 9.17
CA LYS A 134 -6.54 2.31 9.64
C LYS A 134 -5.49 2.06 8.54
N TRP A 135 -5.90 1.99 7.27
CA TRP A 135 -4.99 1.69 6.16
C TRP A 135 -4.15 2.88 5.68
N ARG A 136 -4.34 4.08 6.25
CA ARG A 136 -3.57 5.29 5.91
C ARG A 136 -2.05 5.12 6.05
N HIS A 137 -1.63 4.22 6.93
CA HIS A 137 -0.21 3.94 7.21
C HIS A 137 0.43 2.97 6.20
N ILE A 138 -0.38 2.27 5.39
CA ILE A 138 0.12 1.26 4.44
C ILE A 138 1.16 1.84 3.49
N PRO A 139 0.97 2.98 2.83
CA PRO A 139 1.97 3.51 1.90
C PRO A 139 3.34 3.76 2.54
N GLY A 140 3.38 4.02 3.86
CA GLY A 140 4.63 4.16 4.63
C GLY A 140 5.26 2.81 4.99
N ILE A 141 4.44 1.80 5.31
CA ILE A 141 4.89 0.47 5.72
C ILE A 141 5.24 -0.42 4.52
N MET A 142 4.42 -0.43 3.48
CA MET A 142 4.60 -1.29 2.31
C MET A 142 4.07 -0.66 1.03
N SER A 143 4.79 -0.88 -0.07
CA SER A 143 4.39 -0.39 -1.38
C SER A 143 4.90 -1.28 -2.50
N LEU A 144 4.35 -1.11 -3.69
CA LEU A 144 4.86 -1.72 -4.92
C LEU A 144 5.60 -0.66 -5.74
N SER A 145 6.63 -1.07 -6.48
CA SER A 145 7.35 -0.16 -7.38
C SER A 145 6.67 0.06 -8.73
N HIS A 146 5.72 -0.80 -9.11
CA HIS A 146 5.01 -0.77 -10.39
C HIS A 146 3.54 -1.13 -10.17
N CYS A 147 2.65 -0.70 -11.07
CA CYS A 147 1.28 -1.17 -11.08
C CYS A 147 1.15 -2.46 -11.91
N PRO A 148 0.19 -3.34 -11.58
CA PRO A 148 -0.12 -4.46 -12.44
C PRO A 148 -0.75 -3.97 -13.75
N PRO A 149 -0.56 -4.72 -14.85
CA PRO A 149 -1.20 -4.41 -16.12
C PRO A 149 -2.72 -4.31 -15.96
N PRO A 150 -3.39 -3.44 -16.73
CA PRO A 150 -4.81 -3.19 -16.59
C PRO A 150 -5.61 -4.45 -16.94
N LEU A 151 -6.72 -4.66 -16.20
CA LEU A 151 -7.55 -5.85 -16.39
C LEU A 151 -8.01 -6.04 -17.85
N PRO A 152 -8.44 -4.98 -18.59
CA PRO A 152 -8.77 -5.12 -20.01
C PRO A 152 -7.66 -5.77 -20.85
N LEU A 153 -6.39 -5.40 -20.62
CA LEU A 153 -5.25 -6.00 -21.32
C LEU A 153 -5.10 -7.49 -20.96
N LEU A 154 -5.25 -7.81 -19.68
CA LEU A 154 -5.16 -9.17 -19.16
C LEU A 154 -6.28 -10.09 -19.67
N LEU A 155 -7.43 -9.51 -20.07
CA LEU A 155 -8.58 -10.25 -20.58
C LEU A 155 -8.57 -10.45 -22.10
N VAL A 156 -7.66 -9.80 -22.85
CA VAL A 156 -7.63 -9.92 -24.33
C VAL A 156 -7.40 -11.36 -24.78
N CYS A 157 -6.37 -12.03 -24.25
CA CYS A 157 -6.17 -13.47 -24.46
C CYS A 157 -5.18 -14.07 -23.44
N GLN A 158 -5.21 -15.40 -23.31
CA GLN A 158 -4.38 -16.13 -22.36
C GLN A 158 -2.87 -15.90 -22.55
N GLN A 159 -2.40 -15.75 -23.79
CA GLN A 159 -0.98 -15.51 -24.04
C GLN A 159 -0.55 -14.11 -23.56
N ILE A 160 -1.35 -13.06 -23.81
CA ILE A 160 -1.08 -11.71 -23.31
C ILE A 160 -1.07 -11.73 -21.79
N HIS A 161 -2.06 -12.38 -21.18
CA HIS A 161 -2.15 -12.52 -19.73
C HIS A 161 -0.85 -13.08 -19.14
N VAL A 162 -0.38 -14.22 -19.66
CA VAL A 162 0.83 -14.88 -19.16
C VAL A 162 2.08 -14.01 -19.36
N GLU A 163 2.25 -13.41 -20.53
CA GLU A 163 3.42 -12.59 -20.83
C GLU A 163 3.44 -11.28 -20.02
N ALA A 164 2.32 -10.58 -19.93
CA ALA A 164 2.19 -9.33 -19.20
C ALA A 164 2.36 -9.53 -17.69
N ALA A 165 1.77 -10.59 -17.12
CA ALA A 165 1.97 -10.95 -15.72
C ALA A 165 3.44 -11.33 -15.46
N ALA A 166 4.06 -12.15 -16.33
CA ALA A 166 5.46 -12.52 -16.19
C ALA A 166 6.40 -11.32 -16.27
N TYR A 167 6.13 -10.37 -17.17
CA TYR A 167 6.83 -9.09 -17.23
C TYR A 167 6.66 -8.29 -15.94
N TYR A 168 5.42 -8.09 -15.48
CA TYR A 168 5.13 -7.34 -14.27
C TYR A 168 5.89 -7.89 -13.06
N TYR A 169 5.79 -9.18 -12.76
CA TYR A 169 6.49 -9.78 -11.61
C TYR A 169 8.01 -9.84 -11.79
N LYS A 170 8.52 -9.72 -13.02
CA LYS A 170 9.95 -9.55 -13.28
C LYS A 170 10.45 -8.16 -12.94
N VAL A 171 9.64 -7.11 -13.06
CA VAL A 171 10.06 -5.72 -12.81
C VAL A 171 9.64 -5.20 -11.44
N ALA A 172 8.45 -5.58 -10.97
CA ALA A 172 7.88 -5.14 -9.72
C ALA A 172 8.71 -5.58 -8.50
N THR A 173 8.80 -4.67 -7.54
CA THR A 173 9.47 -4.86 -6.25
C THR A 173 8.46 -4.55 -5.16
N LEU A 174 8.28 -5.47 -4.22
CA LEU A 174 7.59 -5.20 -2.97
C LEU A 174 8.57 -4.51 -2.02
N ARG A 175 8.25 -3.29 -1.61
CA ARG A 175 9.02 -2.52 -0.64
C ARG A 175 8.35 -2.64 0.72
N ILE A 176 9.12 -2.95 1.74
CA ILE A 176 8.68 -3.05 3.13
C ILE A 176 9.58 -2.14 3.97
N ASN A 177 9.02 -1.16 4.65
CA ASN A 177 9.72 -0.39 5.66
C ASN A 177 9.37 -0.97 7.03
N ALA A 178 10.27 -1.78 7.58
CA ALA A 178 10.05 -2.46 8.85
C ALA A 178 9.99 -1.47 10.02
N THR A 179 10.57 -0.28 9.90
CA THR A 179 10.61 0.73 10.96
C THR A 179 9.56 1.83 10.79
N ALA A 180 8.81 1.86 9.69
CA ALA A 180 7.70 2.81 9.51
C ALA A 180 6.54 2.51 10.46
N ALA A 181 5.85 3.56 10.91
CA ALA A 181 4.73 3.44 11.85
C ALA A 181 5.08 2.54 13.05
N PHE A 182 6.30 2.71 13.60
CA PHE A 182 6.89 1.83 14.62
C PHE A 182 5.99 1.55 15.84
N PRO A 183 5.22 2.52 16.37
CA PRO A 183 4.31 2.30 17.49
C PRO A 183 3.18 1.29 17.20
N HIS A 184 2.78 1.15 15.93
CA HIS A 184 1.63 0.34 15.53
C HIS A 184 2.03 -1.10 15.17
N ILE A 185 2.61 -1.84 16.12
CA ILE A 185 3.12 -3.20 15.88
C ILE A 185 2.03 -4.20 15.45
N THR A 186 0.88 -4.18 16.13
CA THR A 186 -0.26 -5.06 15.80
C THR A 186 -0.79 -4.80 14.40
N PHE A 187 -0.81 -3.53 13.98
CA PHE A 187 -1.20 -3.15 12.64
C PHE A 187 -0.19 -3.62 11.58
N PHE A 188 1.12 -3.49 11.86
CA PHE A 188 2.16 -4.02 10.99
C PHE A 188 1.98 -5.54 10.78
N GLU A 189 1.75 -6.28 11.85
CA GLU A 189 1.48 -7.72 11.78
C GLU A 189 0.20 -8.05 11.01
N GLU A 190 -0.92 -7.36 11.29
CA GLU A 190 -2.18 -7.53 10.57
C GLU A 190 -1.99 -7.31 9.07
N ALA A 191 -1.27 -6.25 8.68
CA ALA A 191 -1.00 -5.94 7.28
C ALA A 191 -0.15 -7.04 6.61
N MET A 192 0.90 -7.52 7.28
CA MET A 192 1.76 -8.60 6.81
C MET A 192 1.02 -9.93 6.67
N ASP A 193 0.24 -10.31 7.68
CA ASP A 193 -0.54 -11.54 7.67
C ASP A 193 -1.61 -11.48 6.58
N THR A 194 -2.35 -10.37 6.49
CA THR A 194 -3.38 -10.15 5.45
C THR A 194 -2.79 -10.20 4.05
N LEU A 195 -1.61 -9.61 3.84
CA LEU A 195 -0.88 -9.69 2.58
C LEU A 195 -0.58 -11.16 2.28
N SER A 196 -0.03 -11.92 3.23
CA SER A 196 0.42 -13.29 2.99
C SER A 196 -0.69 -14.34 2.87
N ASP A 197 -1.83 -14.15 3.53
CA ASP A 197 -2.94 -15.11 3.59
C ASP A 197 -4.04 -14.85 2.53
N ALA A 198 -3.82 -13.90 1.62
CA ALA A 198 -4.77 -13.67 0.54
C ALA A 198 -4.74 -14.83 -0.48
N ALA A 199 -5.92 -15.36 -0.84
CA ALA A 199 -6.05 -16.41 -1.86
C ALA A 199 -5.51 -16.01 -3.24
N PHE A 200 -5.38 -14.70 -3.49
CA PHE A 200 -4.73 -14.12 -4.67
C PHE A 200 -3.66 -13.12 -4.23
N SER A 201 -2.81 -13.54 -3.29
CA SER A 201 -1.77 -12.66 -2.76
C SER A 201 -0.74 -12.30 -3.83
N PRO A 202 -0.30 -11.04 -3.89
CA PRO A 202 0.88 -10.69 -4.67
C PRO A 202 2.16 -11.36 -4.14
N THR A 203 2.18 -11.98 -2.95
CA THR A 203 3.40 -12.58 -2.35
C THR A 203 3.88 -13.83 -3.05
N GLU A 204 3.00 -14.68 -3.56
CA GLU A 204 3.41 -15.94 -4.20
C GLU A 204 4.22 -15.72 -5.50
N PRO A 205 3.79 -14.82 -6.41
CA PRO A 205 4.54 -14.51 -7.63
C PRO A 205 5.61 -13.42 -7.46
N ILE A 206 5.74 -12.77 -6.29
CA ILE A 206 6.74 -11.71 -6.08
C ILE A 206 8.16 -12.29 -6.26
N ARG A 207 9.00 -11.57 -7.01
CA ARG A 207 10.38 -11.99 -7.28
C ARG A 207 11.42 -11.10 -6.62
N LYS A 208 11.07 -9.86 -6.34
CA LYS A 208 11.97 -8.87 -5.76
C LYS A 208 11.34 -8.25 -4.53
N VAL A 209 12.09 -8.24 -3.45
CA VAL A 209 11.71 -7.56 -2.21
C VAL A 209 12.83 -6.65 -1.77
N GLU A 210 12.44 -5.45 -1.34
CA GLU A 210 13.31 -4.50 -0.65
C GLU A 210 12.79 -4.30 0.77
N ILE A 211 13.59 -4.60 1.77
CA ILE A 211 13.28 -4.35 3.18
C ILE A 211 14.17 -3.21 3.67
N THR A 212 13.56 -2.19 4.26
CA THR A 212 14.28 -1.05 4.85
C THR A 212 14.13 -1.09 6.36
N PHE A 213 15.26 -0.98 7.05
CA PHE A 213 15.37 -0.72 8.48
C PHE A 213 16.02 0.64 8.67
N VAL A 214 15.37 1.51 9.43
CA VAL A 214 15.87 2.84 9.78
C VAL A 214 16.00 2.93 11.28
N TRP A 215 17.24 3.06 11.74
CA TRP A 215 17.60 3.06 13.14
C TRP A 215 18.40 4.30 13.50
N ASP A 216 18.43 4.61 14.80
CA ASP A 216 19.20 5.72 15.34
C ASP A 216 19.81 5.31 16.69
N THR A 217 20.86 4.50 16.59
CA THR A 217 21.61 4.00 17.75
C THR A 217 22.15 5.14 18.63
N GLN A 218 22.66 6.23 18.04
CA GLN A 218 23.19 7.36 18.77
C GLN A 218 22.13 8.03 19.64
N TRP A 219 20.97 8.32 19.05
CA TRP A 219 19.86 8.92 19.77
C TRP A 219 19.32 7.98 20.84
N LEU A 220 19.09 6.69 20.52
CA LEU A 220 18.59 5.72 21.48
C LEU A 220 19.46 5.63 22.74
N ARG A 221 20.79 5.54 22.56
CA ARG A 221 21.76 5.53 23.68
C ARG A 221 21.77 6.81 24.51
N ALA A 222 21.51 7.95 23.88
CA ALA A 222 21.50 9.26 24.54
C ALA A 222 20.13 9.60 25.18
N SER A 223 19.07 8.95 24.72
CA SER A 223 17.70 9.17 25.15
C SER A 223 17.37 8.47 26.48
N ASN A 224 16.19 8.75 27.01
CA ASN A 224 15.58 7.98 28.11
C ASN A 224 14.76 6.77 27.59
N ALA A 225 14.85 6.43 26.30
CA ALA A 225 14.14 5.32 25.72
C ALA A 225 14.52 4.01 26.41
N VAL A 226 13.56 3.12 26.55
CA VAL A 226 13.84 1.74 26.95
C VAL A 226 14.35 1.00 25.71
N GLU A 227 15.65 1.11 25.44
CA GLU A 227 16.32 0.53 24.26
C GLU A 227 15.95 -0.93 24.01
N SER A 228 15.84 -1.74 25.07
CA SER A 228 15.47 -3.15 24.98
C SER A 228 14.07 -3.39 24.39
N ILE A 229 13.11 -2.48 24.62
CA ILE A 229 11.77 -2.56 24.03
C ILE A 229 11.84 -2.28 22.53
N PHE A 230 12.56 -1.22 22.14
CA PHE A 230 12.76 -0.86 20.74
C PHE A 230 13.44 -1.99 19.97
N VAL A 231 14.53 -2.53 20.52
CA VAL A 231 15.25 -3.67 19.93
C VAL A 231 14.34 -4.90 19.82
N ALA A 232 13.55 -5.23 20.85
CA ALA A 232 12.61 -6.34 20.79
C ALA A 232 11.54 -6.14 19.70
N MET A 233 10.98 -4.94 19.57
CA MET A 233 10.03 -4.61 18.50
C MET A 233 10.67 -4.71 17.11
N LEU A 234 11.91 -4.24 16.96
CA LEU A 234 12.66 -4.34 15.70
C LEU A 234 12.83 -5.81 15.28
N HIS A 235 13.23 -6.68 16.22
CA HIS A 235 13.31 -8.12 15.98
C HIS A 235 11.98 -8.73 15.59
N GLN A 236 10.90 -8.42 16.33
CA GLN A 236 9.57 -8.94 16.04
C GLN A 236 9.12 -8.59 14.62
N ARG A 237 9.38 -7.35 14.19
CA ARG A 237 9.05 -6.92 12.83
C ARG A 237 9.92 -7.59 11.77
N ALA A 238 11.21 -7.80 12.04
CA ALA A 238 12.10 -8.53 11.15
C ALA A 238 11.67 -9.99 10.99
N ILE A 239 11.30 -10.66 12.09
CA ILE A 239 10.74 -12.01 12.09
C ILE A 239 9.48 -12.06 11.24
N LYS A 240 8.52 -11.16 11.47
CA LYS A 240 7.27 -11.12 10.72
C LYS A 240 7.49 -10.87 9.23
N ALA A 241 8.41 -9.97 8.86
CA ALA A 241 8.78 -9.75 7.46
C ALA A 241 9.37 -11.04 6.85
N ALA A 242 10.27 -11.71 7.56
CA ALA A 242 10.84 -12.99 7.11
C ALA A 242 9.78 -14.09 6.98
N GLU A 243 8.78 -14.17 7.87
CA GLU A 243 7.67 -15.12 7.77
C GLU A 243 6.87 -14.93 6.46
N VAL A 244 6.55 -13.68 6.11
CA VAL A 244 5.87 -13.35 4.84
C VAL A 244 6.74 -13.75 3.65
N LEU A 245 8.04 -13.48 3.69
CA LEU A 245 8.96 -13.91 2.64
C LEU A 245 9.10 -15.42 2.55
N GLY A 246 8.94 -16.15 3.66
CA GLY A 246 8.85 -17.61 3.68
C GLY A 246 7.80 -18.14 2.71
N LYS A 247 6.67 -17.43 2.57
CA LYS A 247 5.54 -17.75 1.70
C LYS A 247 5.71 -17.28 0.24
N ALA A 248 6.85 -16.70 -0.13
CA ALA A 248 7.16 -16.26 -1.49
C ALA A 248 8.11 -17.28 -2.19
N PRO A 249 7.60 -18.35 -2.82
CA PRO A 249 8.44 -19.37 -3.46
C PRO A 249 9.19 -18.85 -4.70
N SER A 250 8.69 -17.77 -5.31
CA SER A 250 9.27 -17.18 -6.52
C SER A 250 10.32 -16.10 -6.23
N LEU A 251 10.67 -15.87 -4.95
CA LEU A 251 11.62 -14.84 -4.54
C LEU A 251 13.01 -15.12 -5.14
N ASP A 252 13.49 -14.20 -5.97
CA ASP A 252 14.79 -14.24 -6.64
C ASP A 252 15.76 -13.23 -6.00
N LYS A 253 15.27 -12.05 -5.60
CA LYS A 253 16.12 -10.97 -5.07
C LYS A 253 15.55 -10.42 -3.77
N LEU A 254 16.41 -10.37 -2.76
CA LEU A 254 16.13 -9.70 -1.49
C LEU A 254 17.20 -8.64 -1.26
N LEU A 255 16.78 -7.38 -1.27
CA LEU A 255 17.62 -6.26 -0.87
C LEU A 255 17.22 -5.82 0.54
N VAL A 256 18.18 -5.79 1.46
CA VAL A 256 17.98 -5.17 2.77
C VAL A 256 18.76 -3.86 2.82
N LYS A 257 18.07 -2.75 3.09
CA LYS A 257 18.67 -1.45 3.36
C LYS A 257 18.69 -1.22 4.86
N TRP A 258 19.88 -1.00 5.40
CA TRP A 258 20.11 -0.71 6.80
C TRP A 258 20.61 0.71 6.95
N TYR A 259 19.80 1.56 7.58
CA TYR A 259 20.18 2.93 7.94
C TYR A 259 20.42 3.00 9.44
N ASP A 260 21.58 3.52 9.86
CA ASP A 260 21.87 3.80 11.27
C ASP A 260 22.71 5.08 11.41
N SER A 261 22.58 5.76 12.54
CA SER A 261 23.39 6.90 12.93
C SER A 261 24.87 6.56 13.17
N VAL A 262 25.19 5.35 13.65
CA VAL A 262 26.53 4.99 14.11
C VAL A 262 26.94 3.61 13.61
N ARG A 263 28.24 3.46 13.32
CA ARG A 263 28.88 2.19 12.95
C ARG A 263 29.95 1.79 13.97
N ASP A 264 29.53 1.12 15.04
CA ASP A 264 30.42 0.52 16.04
C ASP A 264 30.05 -0.95 16.31
N ASP A 265 30.79 -1.62 17.19
CA ASP A 265 30.64 -3.06 17.42
C ASP A 265 29.24 -3.46 17.91
N GLU A 266 28.59 -2.59 18.70
CA GLU A 266 27.25 -2.87 19.21
C GLU A 266 26.18 -2.62 18.14
N SER A 267 26.29 -1.55 17.34
CA SER A 267 25.35 -1.33 16.23
C SER A 267 25.47 -2.40 15.14
N LEU A 268 26.69 -2.86 14.85
CA LEU A 268 26.95 -4.00 13.97
C LEU A 268 26.43 -5.32 14.55
N GLY A 269 26.50 -5.50 15.87
CA GLY A 269 25.91 -6.63 16.58
C GLY A 269 24.40 -6.69 16.38
N LEU A 270 23.70 -5.57 16.65
CA LEU A 270 22.26 -5.45 16.43
C LEU A 270 21.88 -5.72 14.98
N GLN A 271 22.57 -5.09 14.02
CA GLN A 271 22.35 -5.34 12.59
C GLN A 271 22.48 -6.83 12.26
N THR A 272 23.55 -7.48 12.73
CA THR A 272 23.81 -8.90 12.49
C THR A 272 22.69 -9.78 13.04
N ASP A 273 22.23 -9.50 14.27
CA ASP A 273 21.17 -10.25 14.92
C ASP A 273 19.84 -10.11 14.17
N VAL A 274 19.49 -8.90 13.71
CA VAL A 274 18.29 -8.67 12.88
C VAL A 274 18.43 -9.37 11.52
N MET A 275 19.61 -9.35 10.92
CA MET A 275 19.90 -9.98 9.62
C MET A 275 19.90 -11.50 9.66
N GLN A 276 20.08 -12.11 10.82
CA GLN A 276 20.01 -13.56 10.98
C GLN A 276 18.71 -14.15 10.43
N HIS A 277 17.60 -13.42 10.52
CA HIS A 277 16.29 -13.86 10.04
C HIS A 277 16.21 -13.99 8.50
N PHE A 278 17.08 -13.33 7.76
CA PHE A 278 17.05 -13.31 6.29
C PHE A 278 18.09 -14.23 5.63
N TRP A 279 19.05 -14.74 6.39
CA TRP A 279 20.06 -15.68 5.88
C TRP A 279 19.50 -17.02 5.42
N GLY A 280 18.31 -17.39 5.91
CA GLY A 280 17.58 -18.56 5.44
C GLY A 280 17.16 -18.49 3.96
N PHE A 281 17.27 -17.32 3.30
CA PHE A 281 16.91 -17.15 1.88
C PHE A 281 18.10 -17.26 0.91
N LEU A 282 19.34 -17.36 1.41
CA LEU A 282 20.55 -17.42 0.59
C LEU A 282 20.61 -18.64 -0.35
N ASP A 283 19.84 -19.69 -0.06
CA ASP A 283 19.74 -20.90 -0.87
C ASP A 283 18.88 -20.73 -2.12
N ARG A 284 17.96 -19.76 -2.13
CA ARG A 284 16.96 -19.57 -3.19
C ARG A 284 16.91 -18.17 -3.79
N ALA A 285 17.48 -17.16 -3.12
CA ALA A 285 17.47 -15.78 -3.57
C ALA A 285 18.84 -15.11 -3.43
N GLU A 286 19.12 -14.15 -4.32
CA GLU A 286 20.21 -13.20 -4.19
C GLU A 286 19.89 -12.23 -3.05
N VAL A 287 20.54 -12.43 -1.90
CA VAL A 287 20.42 -11.53 -0.74
C VAL A 287 21.55 -10.51 -0.75
N LYS A 288 21.21 -9.22 -0.72
CA LYS A 288 22.14 -8.09 -0.62
C LYS A 288 21.79 -7.22 0.57
N VAL A 289 22.83 -6.67 1.20
CA VAL A 289 22.69 -5.67 2.27
C VAL A 289 23.36 -4.38 1.81
N GLU A 290 22.59 -3.29 1.81
CA GLU A 290 23.07 -1.93 1.58
C GLU A 290 23.09 -1.19 2.92
N GLU A 291 24.28 -0.75 3.33
CA GLU A 291 24.49 -0.09 4.61
C GLU A 291 24.63 1.42 4.42
N HIS A 292 23.91 2.18 5.24
CA HIS A 292 23.87 3.63 5.20
C HIS A 292 24.11 4.17 6.62
N TYR A 293 25.28 4.76 6.84
CA TYR A 293 25.66 5.34 8.13
C TYR A 293 25.85 6.85 8.03
N LEU A 294 25.51 7.57 9.10
CA LEU A 294 25.85 8.98 9.22
C LEU A 294 27.34 9.18 9.50
N GLU A 295 27.85 10.37 9.20
CA GLU A 295 29.18 10.78 9.63
C GLU A 295 29.21 10.89 11.16
N SER A 296 30.30 10.44 11.78
CA SER A 296 30.41 10.38 13.23
C SER A 296 30.15 11.76 13.88
N GLY A 297 29.18 11.79 14.79
CA GLY A 297 28.81 13.00 15.53
C GLY A 297 27.88 13.95 14.78
N THR A 298 27.38 13.57 13.60
CA THR A 298 26.35 14.34 12.90
C THR A 298 24.96 13.87 13.29
N GLU A 299 24.02 14.80 13.38
CA GLU A 299 22.60 14.49 13.57
C GLU A 299 21.92 14.38 12.22
N PRO A 300 20.96 13.46 12.06
CA PRO A 300 20.16 13.37 10.85
C PRO A 300 19.34 14.65 10.69
N ASN A 301 19.29 15.17 9.46
CA ASN A 301 18.34 16.21 9.08
C ASN A 301 16.90 15.67 9.30
N GLU A 302 16.00 16.48 9.87
CA GLU A 302 14.58 16.15 10.08
C GLU A 302 13.90 15.63 8.81
N ASP A 303 14.24 16.18 7.64
CA ASP A 303 13.69 15.76 6.34
C ASP A 303 14.28 14.44 5.81
N SER A 304 15.40 13.99 6.39
CA SER A 304 16.02 12.73 6.01
C SER A 304 15.20 11.53 6.49
N VAL A 305 15.44 10.38 5.87
CA VAL A 305 14.79 9.12 6.28
C VAL A 305 15.05 8.80 7.76
N GLN A 306 16.27 9.07 8.24
CA GLN A 306 16.66 8.85 9.64
C GLN A 306 16.06 9.90 10.58
N GLY A 307 15.99 11.16 10.17
CA GLY A 307 15.40 12.24 10.97
C GLY A 307 13.91 12.01 11.20
N ARG A 308 13.17 11.66 10.14
CA ARG A 308 11.75 11.26 10.27
C ARG A 308 11.55 10.06 11.17
N CYS A 309 12.47 9.09 11.16
CA CYS A 309 12.41 7.94 12.07
C CYS A 309 12.64 8.36 13.53
N ARG A 310 13.64 9.21 13.77
CA ARG A 310 13.90 9.79 15.10
C ARG A 310 12.67 10.52 15.65
N LEU A 311 12.08 11.41 14.85
CA LEU A 311 10.85 12.13 15.25
C LEU A 311 9.71 11.17 15.61
N ALA A 312 9.53 10.08 14.84
CA ALA A 312 8.53 9.06 15.16
C ALA A 312 8.82 8.33 16.47
N PHE A 313 10.09 8.07 16.80
CA PHE A 313 10.49 7.48 18.07
C PHE A 313 10.30 8.43 19.25
N GLU A 314 10.63 9.71 19.07
CA GLU A 314 10.41 10.78 20.06
C GLU A 314 8.93 10.96 20.37
N HIS A 315 8.09 10.99 19.33
CA HIS A 315 6.64 11.04 19.46
C HIS A 315 6.11 9.83 20.26
N MET A 316 6.63 8.63 19.99
CA MET A 316 6.26 7.43 20.74
C MET A 316 6.60 7.52 22.24
N LEU A 317 7.73 8.13 22.60
CA LEU A 317 8.10 8.32 24.01
C LEU A 317 7.26 9.40 24.70
N THR A 318 6.89 10.45 23.95
CA THR A 318 6.10 11.57 24.45
C THR A 318 4.66 11.17 24.67
N ASP A 319 4.03 10.55 23.66
CA ASP A 319 2.69 9.99 23.73
C ASP A 319 2.62 8.79 24.66
N GLY A 320 3.73 8.05 24.77
CA GLY A 320 3.80 6.84 25.57
C GLY A 320 3.67 7.05 27.07
N GLN A 321 3.66 8.31 27.54
CA GLN A 321 3.21 8.65 28.89
C GLN A 321 1.70 8.42 29.11
N GLN A 322 0.92 8.11 28.06
CA GLN A 322 -0.49 7.71 28.16
C GLN A 322 -0.73 6.19 28.08
N PHE A 323 0.32 5.36 27.98
CA PHE A 323 0.19 3.88 28.01
C PHE A 323 0.18 3.28 29.44
N TYR A 324 0.01 4.10 30.48
CA TYR A 324 -0.14 3.67 31.88
C TYR A 324 -1.48 4.09 32.50
#